data_AF-A0A3D5UXJ0-F1
#
_entry.id   AF-A0A3D5UXJ0-F1
#
_cell.length_a   1.000
_cell.length_b   1.000
_cell.length_c   1.000
_cell.angle_alpha   90.00
_cell.angle_beta   90.00
_cell.angle_gamma   90.00
#
_symmetry.space_group_name_H-M   'P 1'
#
loop_
_entity.id
_entity.type
_entity.pdbx_description
1 polymer ?
#
loop_
_entity_poly.entity_id
_entity_poly.type
_entity_poly.pdbx_seq_one_letter_code
_entity_poly.pdbx_strand_id
1 'polypeptide(L)'
;HSGDSACSLPPYSLKRETIDEIERQTRDMALGLNVIGLMNVQYAVQDGTIYVLEVNPRASRTVPFVAKVIGEPVAKIAAKVMAGTKLA
;
A
#
# COMPACT_ATOMS: atom_id res chain seq x y z
N HIS A 1 10.57 12.45 7.01
CA HIS A 1 9.75 11.37 7.60
C HIS A 1 8.46 11.30 6.80
N SER A 2 7.98 10.11 6.39
CA SER A 2 6.74 10.02 5.60
C SER A 2 5.56 10.69 6.33
N GLY A 3 5.64 10.76 7.67
CA GLY A 3 4.91 11.63 8.60
C GLY A 3 4.42 12.95 8.04
N ASP A 4 5.39 13.74 7.62
CA ASP A 4 5.29 15.19 7.47
C ASP A 4 5.31 15.60 6.00
N SER A 5 5.41 14.64 5.10
CA SER A 5 5.40 14.86 3.66
C SER A 5 3.97 15.04 3.16
N ALA A 6 3.76 16.06 2.34
CA ALA A 6 2.61 16.07 1.44
C ALA A 6 2.72 14.87 0.48
N CYS A 7 1.59 14.24 0.20
CA CYS A 7 1.50 13.13 -0.74
C CYS A 7 0.33 13.34 -1.70
N SER A 8 0.34 12.61 -2.80
CA SER A 8 -0.70 12.68 -3.83
C SER A 8 -1.22 11.28 -4.13
N LEU A 9 -2.53 11.18 -4.35
CA LEU A 9 -3.22 9.98 -4.79
C LEU A 9 -4.21 10.42 -5.88
N PRO A 10 -4.00 10.03 -7.16
CA PRO A 10 -2.92 9.17 -7.67
C PRO A 10 -1.53 9.84 -7.68
N PRO A 11 -0.43 9.06 -7.79
CA PRO A 11 0.90 9.64 -8.03
C PRO A 11 0.91 10.53 -9.28
N TYR A 12 1.52 11.71 -9.19
CA TYR A 12 1.46 12.71 -10.29
C TYR A 12 2.72 12.74 -11.18
N SER A 13 3.86 12.20 -10.72
CA SER A 13 5.15 12.28 -11.42
C SER A 13 5.80 10.93 -11.73
N LEU A 14 5.28 9.83 -11.17
CA LEU A 14 5.82 8.49 -11.43
C LEU A 14 5.34 7.98 -12.79
N LYS A 15 6.24 7.35 -13.53
CA LYS A 15 5.90 6.66 -14.78
C LYS A 15 5.01 5.46 -14.50
N ARG A 16 4.14 5.12 -15.45
CA ARG A 16 3.22 3.98 -15.33
C ARG A 16 3.95 2.67 -15.05
N GLU A 17 5.04 2.41 -15.77
CA GLU A 17 5.88 1.20 -15.61
C GLU A 17 6.43 1.06 -14.18
N THR A 18 6.85 2.18 -13.56
CA THR A 18 7.32 2.19 -12.16
C THR A 18 6.20 1.86 -11.18
N ILE A 19 4.98 2.37 -11.44
CA ILE A 19 3.81 2.08 -10.62
C ILE A 19 3.45 0.59 -10.73
N ASP A 20 3.41 0.04 -11.95
CA ASP A 20 3.09 -1.36 -12.20
C ASP A 20 4.09 -2.30 -11.50
N GLU A 21 5.39 -1.94 -11.52
CA GLU A 21 6.42 -2.72 -10.84
C GLU A 21 6.31 -2.63 -9.29
N ILE A 22 6.00 -1.44 -8.74
CA ILE A 22 5.72 -1.28 -7.31
C ILE A 22 4.50 -2.13 -6.90
N GLU A 23 3.44 -2.18 -7.71
CA GLU A 23 2.25 -3.00 -7.45
C GLU A 23 2.60 -4.50 -7.45
N ARG A 24 3.39 -4.96 -8.43
CA ARG A 24 3.90 -6.34 -8.50
C ARG A 24 4.71 -6.70 -7.25
N GLN A 25 5.72 -5.90 -6.90
CA GLN A 25 6.57 -6.13 -5.72
C GLN A 25 5.74 -6.13 -4.42
N THR A 26 4.76 -5.23 -4.30
CA THR A 26 3.87 -5.17 -3.13
C THR A 26 3.02 -6.42 -3.00
N ARG A 27 2.50 -6.96 -4.11
CA ARG A 27 1.76 -8.23 -4.11
C ARG A 27 2.64 -9.40 -3.71
N ASP A 28 3.80 -9.55 -4.32
CA ASP A 28 4.73 -10.65 -4.05
C ASP A 28 5.16 -10.62 -2.57
N MET A 29 5.40 -9.44 -2.03
CA MET A 29 5.74 -9.22 -0.63
C MET A 29 4.58 -9.57 0.32
N ALA A 30 3.35 -9.18 0.00
CA ALA A 30 2.18 -9.52 0.82
C ALA A 30 2.00 -11.04 0.92
N LEU A 31 2.18 -11.75 -0.20
CA LEU A 31 2.09 -13.21 -0.27
C LEU A 31 3.27 -13.87 0.48
N GLY A 32 4.50 -13.41 0.24
CA GLY A 32 5.70 -13.95 0.88
C GLY A 32 5.72 -13.77 2.40
N LEU A 33 5.10 -12.70 2.91
CA LEU A 33 4.96 -12.43 4.35
C LEU A 33 3.67 -13.00 4.96
N ASN A 34 2.85 -13.72 4.18
CA ASN A 34 1.55 -14.25 4.61
C ASN A 34 0.64 -13.20 5.25
N VAL A 35 0.59 -11.99 4.69
CA VAL A 35 -0.21 -10.91 5.27
C VAL A 35 -1.69 -11.19 5.09
N ILE A 36 -2.43 -11.13 6.20
CA ILE A 36 -3.89 -11.16 6.24
C ILE A 36 -4.39 -9.83 6.78
N GLY A 37 -5.18 -9.11 5.99
CA GLY A 37 -5.66 -7.77 6.35
C GLY A 37 -4.91 -6.65 5.62
N LEU A 38 -4.39 -5.67 6.37
CA LEU A 38 -3.72 -4.50 5.80
C LEU A 38 -2.20 -4.64 5.85
N MET A 39 -1.54 -4.12 4.81
CA MET A 39 -0.11 -3.90 4.76
C MET A 39 0.17 -2.48 4.28
N ASN A 40 1.27 -1.90 4.75
CA ASN A 40 1.84 -0.69 4.19
C ASN A 40 3.31 -0.93 3.85
N VAL A 41 3.72 -0.54 2.66
CA VAL A 41 5.12 -0.60 2.20
C VAL A 41 5.58 0.81 1.86
N GLN A 42 6.81 1.14 2.22
CA GLN A 42 7.46 2.40 1.84
C GLN A 42 8.59 2.10 0.87
N TYR A 43 8.56 2.77 -0.28
CA TYR A 43 9.56 2.64 -1.34
C TYR A 43 10.30 3.97 -1.53
N ALA A 44 11.53 3.89 -2.04
CA ALA A 44 12.23 4.99 -2.66
C ALA A 44 12.49 4.65 -4.13
N VAL A 45 12.34 5.64 -5.01
CA VAL A 45 12.67 5.49 -6.44
C VAL A 45 13.79 6.46 -6.77
N GLN A 46 14.92 5.93 -7.23
CA GLN A 46 16.07 6.72 -7.63
C GLN A 46 16.61 6.19 -8.97
N ASP A 47 16.71 7.07 -9.98
CA ASP A 47 17.23 6.75 -11.31
C ASP A 47 16.59 5.50 -11.94
N GLY A 48 15.27 5.35 -11.74
CA GLY A 48 14.48 4.21 -12.24
C GLY A 48 14.59 2.94 -11.39
N THR A 49 15.45 2.92 -10.37
CA THR A 49 15.58 1.79 -9.44
C THR A 49 14.64 1.96 -8.26
N ILE A 50 13.92 0.89 -7.92
CA ILE A 50 12.99 0.83 -6.78
C ILE A 50 13.70 0.17 -5.60
N TYR A 51 13.70 0.85 -4.46
CA TYR A 51 14.25 0.38 -3.20
C TYR A 51 13.14 0.23 -2.17
N VAL A 52 13.13 -0.88 -1.44
CA VAL A 52 12.25 -1.09 -0.28
C VAL A 52 12.89 -0.44 0.94
N LEU A 53 12.17 0.46 1.60
CA LEU A 53 12.62 1.10 2.85
C LEU A 53 12.16 0.29 4.07
N GLU A 54 10.86 0.03 4.16
CA GLU A 54 10.28 -0.77 5.24
C GLU A 54 8.92 -1.35 4.85
N VAL A 55 8.52 -2.38 5.60
CA VAL A 55 7.24 -3.08 5.46
C VAL A 55 6.55 -3.12 6.81
N ASN A 56 5.30 -2.67 6.85
CA ASN A 56 4.45 -2.69 8.02
C ASN A 56 3.23 -3.58 7.73
N PRO A 57 3.22 -4.87 8.15
CA PRO A 57 2.09 -5.78 7.96
C PRO A 57 0.96 -5.49 8.97
N ARG A 58 0.49 -4.24 8.96
CA ARG A 58 -0.56 -3.70 9.81
C ARG A 58 -1.17 -2.46 9.16
N ALA A 59 -2.27 -1.97 9.74
CA ALA A 59 -2.81 -0.67 9.36
C ALA A 59 -1.78 0.46 9.60
N SER A 60 -1.70 1.38 8.64
CA SER A 60 -0.93 2.61 8.75
C SER A 60 -1.86 3.82 8.94
N ARG A 61 -1.28 4.94 9.35
CA ARG A 61 -1.99 6.21 9.49
C ARG A 61 -2.55 6.78 8.17
N THR A 62 -2.12 6.27 7.02
CA THR A 62 -2.60 6.72 5.70
C THR A 62 -3.92 6.05 5.28
N VAL A 63 -4.33 4.97 5.94
CA VAL A 63 -5.56 4.22 5.62
C VAL A 63 -6.82 5.09 5.58
N PRO A 64 -7.08 6.00 6.55
CA PRO A 64 -8.26 6.87 6.50
C PRO A 64 -8.26 7.84 5.32
N PHE A 65 -7.09 8.35 4.93
CA PHE A 65 -6.95 9.22 3.76
C PHE A 65 -7.29 8.45 2.48
N VAL A 66 -6.68 7.27 2.28
CA VAL A 66 -6.94 6.41 1.12
C VAL A 66 -8.41 6.04 1.03
N ALA A 67 -9.01 5.57 2.13
CA ALA A 67 -10.42 5.19 2.18
C ALA A 67 -11.36 6.31 1.75
N LYS A 68 -11.09 7.56 2.17
CA LYS A 68 -11.88 8.73 1.75
C LYS A 68 -11.70 9.05 0.26
N VAL A 69 -10.47 8.98 -0.26
CA VAL A 69 -10.18 9.30 -1.67
C VAL A 69 -10.83 8.29 -2.60
N ILE A 70 -10.78 7.00 -2.30
CA ILE A 70 -11.33 5.95 -3.16
C ILE A 70 -12.80 5.65 -2.89
N GLY A 71 -13.39 6.18 -1.81
CA GLY A 71 -14.79 5.97 -1.45
C GLY A 71 -15.11 4.60 -0.83
N GLU A 72 -14.09 3.81 -0.45
CA GLU A 72 -14.27 2.45 0.05
C GLU A 72 -13.88 2.31 1.54
N PRO A 73 -14.62 1.51 2.34
CA PRO A 73 -14.33 1.32 3.75
C PRO A 73 -13.21 0.27 3.94
N VAL A 74 -11.99 0.57 3.46
CA VAL A 74 -10.85 -0.38 3.39
C VAL A 74 -10.55 -1.03 4.74
N ALA A 75 -10.60 -0.28 5.85
CA ALA A 75 -10.38 -0.83 7.19
C ALA A 75 -11.44 -1.89 7.58
N LYS A 76 -12.71 -1.66 7.22
CA LYS A 76 -13.80 -2.61 7.46
C LYS A 76 -13.64 -3.86 6.59
N ILE A 77 -13.23 -3.68 5.34
CA ILE A 77 -12.95 -4.79 4.42
C ILE A 77 -11.82 -5.65 4.98
N ALA A 78 -10.69 -5.04 5.36
CA ALA A 78 -9.57 -5.77 5.95
C ALA A 78 -9.92 -6.48 7.26
N ALA A 79 -10.75 -5.88 8.12
CA ALA A 79 -11.24 -6.54 9.33
C ALA A 79 -12.05 -7.81 9.02
N LYS A 80 -12.91 -7.77 7.99
CA LYS A 80 -13.64 -8.96 7.52
C LYS A 80 -12.70 -10.03 6.95
N VAL A 81 -11.65 -9.61 6.24
CA VAL A 81 -10.62 -10.53 5.72
C VAL A 81 -9.89 -11.23 6.84
N MET A 82 -9.46 -10.49 7.87
CA MET A 82 -8.86 -11.06 9.07
C MET A 82 -9.81 -12.01 9.81
N ALA A 83 -11.12 -11.80 9.72
CA ALA A 83 -12.15 -12.70 10.26
C ALA A 83 -12.52 -13.88 9.33
N GLY A 84 -11.81 -14.08 8.22
CA GLY A 84 -11.98 -15.23 7.32
C GLY A 84 -12.94 -15.00 6.14
N THR A 85 -13.47 -13.80 5.95
CA THR A 85 -14.23 -13.45 4.73
C THR A 85 -13.26 -13.27 3.56
N LYS A 86 -13.55 -13.83 2.39
CA LYS A 86 -12.74 -13.56 1.19
C LYS A 86 -13.03 -12.15 0.64
N LEU A 87 -12.02 -11.51 0.05
CA LEU A 87 -12.24 -10.35 -0.80
C LEU A 87 -13.14 -10.78 -1.97
N ALA A 88 -14.19 -10.01 -2.23
CA ALA A 88 -15.14 -10.25 -3.33
C ALA A 88 -14.49 -10.00 -4.69
#